data_AF-A0A6N7R060-F1
#
_entry.id   AF-A0A6N7R060-F1
#
_cell.length_a   1.000
_cell.length_b   1.000
_cell.length_c   1.000
_cell.angle_alpha   90.00
_cell.angle_beta   90.00
_cell.angle_gamma   90.00
#
_symmetry.space_group_name_H-M   'P 1'
#
loop_
_entity.id
_entity.type
_entity.pdbx_description
1 polymer ?
#
loop_
_entity_poly.entity_id
_entity_poly.type
_entity_poly.pdbx_seq_one_letter_code
_entity_poly.pdbx_strand_id
1 'polypeptide(L)' 'MWQGMKSVMVFDPKDSQEDTEHKWMEWNRHKSAVSDKYVPTAEETKKRLIEQERHNKRYA' A
#
# COMPACT_ATOMS: atom_id res chain seq x y z
N MET A 1 -4.36 -6.76 16.16
CA MET A 1 -3.15 -6.65 15.33
C MET A 1 -3.40 -7.41 14.04
N TRP A 2 -3.36 -6.73 12.90
CA TRP A 2 -3.65 -7.34 11.59
C TRP A 2 -2.54 -8.32 11.23
N GLN A 3 -2.86 -9.61 11.13
CA GLN A 3 -1.92 -10.64 10.69
C GLN A 3 -1.66 -10.46 9.20
N GLY A 4 -0.51 -9.87 8.82
CA GLY A 4 0.01 -9.99 7.46
C GLY A 4 0.71 -8.77 6.84
N MET A 5 0.53 -7.55 7.34
CA MET A 5 1.17 -6.36 6.73
C MET A 5 2.26 -5.78 7.64
N LYS A 6 3.50 -5.81 7.14
CA LYS A 6 4.65 -5.11 7.75
C LYS A 6 4.88 -3.81 7.00
N SER A 7 4.93 -2.70 7.72
CA SER A 7 5.33 -1.40 7.20
C SER A 7 6.72 -1.06 7.74
N VAL A 8 7.62 -0.61 6.86
CA VAL A 8 8.98 -0.20 7.21
C VAL A 8 9.10 1.30 6.97
N MET A 9 9.69 2.02 7.92
CA MET A 9 10.08 3.41 7.79
C MET A 9 11.60 3.49 7.67
N VAL A 10 12.10 4.35 6.78
CA VAL A 10 13.53 4.58 6.59
C VAL A 10 13.87 5.96 7.13
N PHE A 11 14.89 6.05 7.98
CA PHE A 11 15.41 7.30 8.54
C PHE A 11 16.75 7.65 7.89
N ASP A 12 17.06 8.94 7.81
CA ASP A 12 18.40 9.37 7.42
C ASP A 12 19.33 9.16 8.62
N PRO A 13 20.54 8.58 8.45
CA PRO A 13 21.51 8.47 9.55
C PRO A 13 21.94 9.81 10.15
N LYS A 14 21.65 10.94 9.49
CA LYS A 14 21.88 12.30 10.00
C LYS A 14 20.71 12.85 10.80
N ASP A 15 19.56 12.16 10.81
CA ASP A 15 18.41 12.60 11.59
C ASP A 15 18.76 12.58 13.08
N SER A 16 18.39 13.65 13.78
CA SER A 16 18.41 13.63 15.24
C SER A 16 17.30 12.71 15.77
N GLN A 17 17.36 12.41 17.07
CA GLN A 17 16.29 11.65 17.73
C GLN A 17 14.95 12.39 17.64
N GLU A 18 14.93 13.71 17.83
CA GLU A 18 13.72 14.53 17.74
C GLU A 18 13.14 14.52 16.32
N ASP A 19 13.98 14.58 15.28
CA ASP A 19 13.54 14.48 13.88
C ASP A 19 12.91 13.12 13.57
N THR A 20 13.51 12.06 14.10
CA THR A 20 13.01 10.68 13.97
C THR A 20 11.65 10.53 14.63
N GLU A 21 11.48 11.07 15.84
CA GLU A 21 10.23 11.05 16.59
C GLU A 21 9.13 11.86 15.89
N HIS A 22 9.47 13.03 15.33
CA HIS A 22 8.54 13.84 14.55
C HIS A 22 8.07 13.10 13.29
N LYS A 23 8.99 12.52 12.51
CA LYS A 23 8.67 11.72 11.31
C LYS A 23 7.80 10.51 11.66
N TRP A 24 8.08 9.85 12.77
CA TRP A 24 7.27 8.74 13.28
C TRP A 24 5.85 9.16 13.63
N MET A 25 5.70 10.28 14.34
CA MET A 25 4.42 10.86 14.73
C MET A 25 3.59 11.28 13.50
N GLU A 26 4.22 11.94 12.53
CA GLU A 26 3.57 12.32 11.28
C GLU A 26 3.12 11.10 10.48
N TRP A 27 3.98 10.11 10.31
CA TRP A 27 3.61 8.89 9.59
C TRP A 27 2.46 8.13 10.26
N ASN A 28 2.46 8.05 11.60
CA ASN A 28 1.35 7.44 12.34
C ASN A 28 0.05 8.25 12.22
N ARG A 29 0.14 9.59 12.18
CA ARG A 29 -1.02 10.47 11.96
C ARG A 29 -1.65 10.26 10.58
N HIS A 30 -0.84 9.91 9.58
CA HIS A 30 -1.29 9.60 8.22
C HIS A 30 -1.74 8.14 8.02
N LYS A 31 -1.93 7.33 9.08
CA LYS A 31 -2.50 5.97 8.96
C LYS A 31 -4.00 5.95 8.61
N SER A 32 -4.33 6.54 7.47
CA SER A 32 -5.39 6.11 6.57
C SER A 32 -4.82 6.10 5.14
N ALA A 33 -4.05 5.06 4.79
CA ALA A 33 -3.64 4.85 3.40
C ALA A 33 -4.09 3.49 2.85
N VAL A 34 -4.31 2.48 3.71
CA VAL A 34 -4.67 1.12 3.26
C VAL A 34 -5.57 0.34 4.22
N SER A 35 -6.05 0.92 5.33
CA SER A 35 -6.93 0.17 6.24
C SER A 35 -8.29 -0.18 5.61
N ASP A 36 -8.71 0.60 4.61
CA ASP A 36 -10.06 0.54 4.03
C ASP A 36 -10.05 0.27 2.52
N LYS A 37 -8.86 0.04 1.94
CA LYS A 37 -8.73 -0.31 0.53
C LYS A 37 -8.56 -1.82 0.43
N TYR A 38 -9.65 -2.47 0.05
CA TYR A 38 -9.67 -3.88 -0.31
C TYR A 38 -8.52 -4.20 -1.28
N VAL A 39 -7.62 -5.08 -0.86
CA VAL A 39 -6.58 -5.63 -1.73
C VAL A 39 -7.18 -6.86 -2.41
N PRO A 40 -7.34 -6.86 -3.75
CA PRO A 40 -7.91 -8.00 -4.45
C PRO A 40 -7.04 -9.25 -4.26
N THR A 41 -7.70 -10.40 -4.18
CA THR A 41 -6.99 -11.68 -4.14
C THR A 41 -6.32 -11.98 -5.49
N ALA A 42 -5.45 -12.98 -5.51
CA ALA A 42 -4.82 -13.44 -6.74
C ALA A 42 -5.85 -13.88 -7.79
N GLU A 43 -6.97 -14.49 -7.35
CA GLU A 43 -8.05 -14.94 -8.23
C GLU A 43 -8.82 -13.77 -8.84
N GLU A 44 -9.14 -12.76 -8.04
CA GLU A 44 -9.82 -11.55 -8.51
C GLU A 44 -8.96 -10.73 -9.46
N THR A 45 -7.66 -10.64 -9.16
CA THR A 45 -6.68 -9.99 -10.04
C THR A 45 -6.61 -10.72 -11.39
N LYS A 46 -6.51 -12.06 -11.37
CA LYS A 46 -6.49 -12.88 -12.59
C LYS A 46 -7.76 -12.71 -13.42
N LYS A 47 -8.92 -12.68 -12.78
CA LYS A 47 -10.21 -12.46 -13.46
C LYS A 47 -10.26 -11.10 -14.15
N ARG A 48 -9.85 -10.03 -13.47
CA ARG A 48 -9.79 -8.67 -14.04
C ARG A 48 -8.87 -8.58 -15.26
N LEU A 49 -7.70 -9.21 -15.20
CA LEU A 49 -6.76 -9.21 -16.33
C LEU A 49 -7.35 -9.89 -17.57
N ILE A 50 -8.02 -11.04 -17.39
CA ILE A 50 -8.68 -11.76 -18.49
C ILE A 50 -9.83 -10.92 -19.08
N GLU A 51 -10.63 -10.26 -18.23
CA GLU A 51 -11.71 -9.38 -18.67
C GLU A 51 -11.19 -8.17 -19.46
N GLN A 52 -10.08 -7.57 -18.99
CA GLN A 52 -9.42 -6.44 -19.66
C GLN A 52 -8.84 -6.84 -21.02
N GLU A 53 -8.20 -8.01 -21.13
CA GLU A 53 -7.72 -8.54 -22.41
C GLU A 53 -8.86 -8.79 -23.41
N ARG A 54 -9.99 -9.34 -22.94
CA ARG A 54 -11.18 -9.56 -23.77
C ARG A 54 -11.81 -8.26 -24.23
N HIS A 55 -11.88 -7.26 -23.34
CA HIS A 55 -12.37 -5.94 -23.68
C HIS A 55 -11.49 -5.29 -24.75
N ASN A 56 -10.17 -5.30 -24.58
CA ASN A 56 -9.23 -4.73 -25.54
C ASN A 56 -9.29 -5.42 -26.92
N LYS A 57 -9.52 -6.74 -26.97
CA LYS A 57 -9.73 -7.48 -28.23
C LYS A 57 -11.06 -7.18 -28.92
N ARG A 58 -12.07 -6.69 -28.18
CA ARG A 58 -13.40 -6.37 -28.72
C ARG A 58 -13.45 -4.97 -29.36
N TYR A 59 -12.53 -4.09 -28.98
CA TYR A 59 -12.46 -2.71 -29.47
C TYR A 59 -11.18 -2.42 -30.28
N ALA A 60 -10.44 -3.47 -30.66
CA ALA A 60 -9.35 -3.44 -31.63
C ALA A 60 -9.81 -4.07 -32.94
#